data_AF-A0A9P0J4L4-F1
#
_entry.id   AF-A0A9P0J4L4-F1
#
_cell.length_a   1.000
_cell.length_b   1.000
_cell.length_c   1.000
_cell.angle_alpha   90.00
_cell.angle_beta   90.00
_cell.angle_gamma   90.00
#
_symmetry.space_group_name_H-M   'P 1'
#
loop_
_entity.id
_entity.type
_entity.pdbx_description
1 polymer ?
#
loop_
_entity_poly.entity_id
_entity_poly.type
_entity_poly.pdbx_seq_one_letter_code
_entity_poly.pdbx_strand_id
1 'polypeptide(L)'
;IYRDGVGDGHISYVHKVEVDVVKKTCKEFYGDEKFGLAFIIVKKRISARFFLNTEKKREHYQNPPPGTVVDSSITDPTMYDFYLVSQHVTKGTVTPTHYNVIVDTLNETATKPITQCYATTDL
;
A
#
# COMPACT_ATOMS: atom_id res chain seq x y z
N ILE A 1 8.68 3.57 -5.63
CA ILE A 1 8.43 5.00 -5.29
C ILE A 1 7.23 5.06 -4.37
N TYR A 2 7.38 5.68 -3.19
CA TYR A 2 6.27 5.96 -2.27
C TYR A 2 5.92 7.45 -2.32
N ARG A 3 4.69 7.76 -2.75
CA ARG A 3 4.22 9.13 -3.01
C ARG A 3 3.17 9.51 -1.97
N ASP A 4 3.55 10.36 -1.02
CA ASP A 4 2.65 10.92 0.00
C ASP A 4 2.01 12.22 -0.49
N GLY A 5 0.87 12.64 0.08
CA GLY A 5 0.25 13.95 -0.19
C GLY A 5 -0.61 14.04 -1.45
N VAL A 6 -1.21 12.92 -1.87
CA VAL A 6 -2.11 12.87 -3.04
C VAL A 6 -3.55 12.67 -2.55
N GLY A 7 -4.42 13.64 -2.81
CA GLY A 7 -5.86 13.48 -2.60
C GLY A 7 -6.50 12.63 -3.69
N ASP A 8 -7.65 12.02 -3.40
CA ASP A 8 -8.31 11.05 -4.30
C ASP A 8 -8.58 11.62 -5.70
N GLY A 9 -9.02 12.88 -5.79
CA GLY A 9 -9.27 13.57 -7.06
C GLY A 9 -8.03 13.80 -7.93
N HIS A 10 -6.82 13.65 -7.38
CA HIS A 10 -5.56 13.85 -8.10
C HIS A 10 -4.88 12.55 -8.52
N ILE A 11 -5.43 11.38 -8.16
CA ILE A 11 -4.82 10.08 -8.49
C ILE A 11 -4.64 9.92 -10.01
N SER A 12 -5.66 10.30 -10.80
CA SER A 12 -5.53 10.24 -12.26
C SER A 12 -4.46 11.18 -12.82
N TYR A 13 -4.23 12.33 -12.20
CA TYR A 13 -3.16 13.25 -12.62
C TYR A 13 -1.79 12.65 -12.32
N VAL A 14 -1.60 12.13 -11.11
CA VAL A 14 -0.35 11.47 -10.71
C VAL A 14 -0.01 10.32 -11.65
N HIS A 15 -1.01 9.51 -12.01
CA HIS A 15 -0.82 8.42 -12.96
C HIS A 15 -0.46 8.91 -14.38
N LYS A 16 -1.09 9.98 -14.89
CA LYS A 16 -0.83 10.46 -16.27
C LYS A 16 0.38 11.36 -16.41
N VAL A 17 0.87 11.94 -15.32
CA VAL A 17 1.93 12.94 -15.36
C VAL A 17 3.16 12.45 -14.62
N GLU A 18 3.06 12.19 -13.31
CA GLU A 18 4.23 11.83 -12.52
C GLU A 18 4.80 10.46 -12.92
N VAL A 19 3.94 9.46 -13.07
CA VAL A 19 4.36 8.11 -13.50
C VAL A 19 4.97 8.14 -14.90
N ASP A 20 4.36 8.86 -15.84
CA ASP A 20 4.84 8.93 -17.22
C ASP A 20 6.20 9.64 -17.32
N VAL A 21 6.41 10.70 -16.52
CA VAL A 21 7.71 11.36 -16.40
C VAL A 21 8.75 10.37 -15.87
N VAL A 22 8.45 9.62 -14.80
CA VAL A 22 9.37 8.61 -14.26
C VAL A 22 9.72 7.57 -15.32
N LYS A 23 8.72 7.03 -16.03
CA LYS A 23 8.93 6.03 -17.09
C LYS A 23 9.80 6.59 -18.22
N LYS A 24 9.53 7.82 -18.66
CA LYS A 24 10.30 8.49 -19.71
C LYS A 24 11.75 8.69 -19.29
N THR A 25 11.98 9.20 -18.09
CA THR A 25 13.34 9.37 -17.55
C THR A 25 14.06 8.03 -17.44
N CYS A 26 13.42 6.98 -16.92
CA CYS A 26 14.02 5.65 -16.90
C CYS A 26 14.37 5.15 -18.31
N LYS A 27 13.52 5.37 -19.31
CA LYS A 27 13.84 5.02 -20.70
C LYS A 27 15.04 5.80 -21.26
N GLU A 28 15.18 7.08 -20.90
CA GLU A 28 16.34 7.89 -21.32
C GLU A 28 17.66 7.38 -20.72
N PHE A 29 17.64 6.86 -19.49
CA PHE A 29 18.83 6.34 -18.82
C PHE A 29 19.16 4.87 -19.14
N TYR A 30 18.15 4.01 -19.21
CA TYR A 30 18.32 2.56 -19.40
C TYR A 30 18.08 2.09 -20.86
N GLY A 31 17.70 3.00 -21.76
CA GLY A 31 17.39 2.67 -23.14
C GLY A 31 16.13 1.80 -23.25
N ASP A 32 16.17 0.78 -24.11
CA ASP A 32 15.07 -0.17 -24.30
C ASP A 32 15.12 -1.37 -23.33
N GLU A 33 16.06 -1.37 -22.37
CA GLU A 33 16.07 -2.37 -21.31
C GLU A 33 14.82 -2.21 -20.44
N LYS A 34 14.19 -3.34 -20.10
CA LYS A 34 13.09 -3.34 -19.14
C LYS A 34 13.63 -2.93 -17.77
N PHE A 35 12.87 -2.12 -17.06
CA PHE A 35 13.13 -1.76 -15.67
C PHE A 35 11.88 -2.01 -14.81
N GLY A 36 12.12 -2.32 -13.53
CA GLY A 36 11.05 -2.60 -12.58
C GLY A 36 10.60 -1.31 -11.93
N LEU A 37 9.30 -1.06 -11.90
CA LEU A 37 8.73 0.12 -11.26
C LEU A 37 7.54 -0.27 -10.41
N ALA A 38 7.64 -0.02 -9.11
CA ALA A 38 6.48 0.08 -8.23
C ALA A 38 6.24 1.54 -7.89
N PHE A 39 5.02 2.05 -8.10
CA PHE A 39 4.60 3.39 -7.73
C PHE A 39 3.39 3.28 -6.80
N ILE A 40 3.56 3.74 -5.56
CA ILE A 40 2.63 3.49 -4.46
C ILE A 40 2.23 4.83 -3.86
N ILE A 41 0.95 5.16 -3.91
CA ILE A 41 0.39 6.32 -3.23
C ILE A 41 0.20 5.97 -1.75
N VAL A 42 0.68 6.85 -0.87
CA VAL A 42 0.59 6.70 0.58
C VAL A 42 -0.38 7.75 1.13
N LYS A 43 -1.42 7.32 1.83
CA LYS A 43 -2.40 8.20 2.49
C LYS A 43 -2.40 7.97 3.99
N LYS A 44 -1.87 8.94 4.73
CA LYS A 44 -1.78 8.91 6.20
C LYS A 44 -2.97 9.56 6.91
N ARG A 45 -3.66 10.48 6.22
CA ARG A 45 -4.79 11.26 6.78
C ARG A 45 -6.11 10.73 6.25
N ILE A 46 -6.57 9.63 6.85
CA ILE A 46 -7.77 8.90 6.42
C ILE A 46 -8.74 8.68 7.59
N SER A 47 -10.01 8.45 7.28
CA SER A 47 -11.08 8.21 8.27
C SER A 47 -11.18 6.76 8.72
N ALA A 48 -10.62 5.79 7.98
CA ALA A 48 -10.67 4.37 8.31
C ALA A 48 -10.08 4.08 9.71
N ARG A 49 -10.74 3.23 10.48
CA ARG A 49 -10.31 2.77 11.81
C ARG A 49 -10.52 1.26 11.92
N PHE A 50 -9.51 0.55 12.42
CA PHE A 50 -9.55 -0.90 12.61
C PHE A 50 -9.49 -1.23 14.09
N PHE A 51 -10.17 -2.30 14.47
CA PHE A 51 -10.25 -2.79 15.85
C PHE A 51 -10.17 -4.31 15.86
N LEU A 52 -9.43 -4.87 16.80
CA LEU A 52 -9.47 -6.29 17.11
C LEU A 52 -10.58 -6.56 18.12
N ASN A 53 -11.41 -7.56 17.81
CA ASN A 53 -12.38 -8.09 18.75
C ASN A 53 -11.69 -9.15 19.61
N THR A 54 -11.48 -8.88 20.89
CA THR A 54 -10.61 -9.70 21.73
C THR A 54 -11.32 -10.82 22.49
N GLU A 55 -12.65 -10.82 22.63
CA GLU A 55 -13.42 -11.92 23.26
C GLU A 55 -14.89 -11.96 22.83
N LYS A 56 -15.61 -13.06 23.11
CA LYS A 56 -17.07 -13.25 22.84
C LYS A 56 -18.01 -12.25 23.55
N LYS A 57 -17.49 -11.27 24.28
CA LYS A 57 -18.28 -10.20 24.91
C LYS A 57 -18.17 -8.95 24.04
N ARG A 58 -19.32 -8.39 23.67
CA ARG A 58 -19.52 -7.33 22.66
C ARG A 58 -18.81 -5.98 22.92
N GLU A 59 -18.05 -5.84 24.01
CA GLU A 59 -17.63 -4.53 24.53
C GLU A 59 -16.12 -4.34 24.71
N HIS A 60 -15.28 -5.29 24.27
CA HIS A 60 -13.82 -5.16 24.36
C HIS A 60 -13.14 -5.14 23.00
N TYR A 61 -13.17 -3.95 22.37
CA TYR A 61 -12.38 -3.63 21.20
C TYR A 61 -11.01 -3.07 21.59
N GLN A 62 -9.96 -3.55 20.94
CA GLN A 62 -8.59 -3.05 21.13
C GLN A 62 -8.00 -2.59 19.80
N ASN A 63 -6.99 -1.70 19.87
CA ASN A 63 -6.23 -1.34 18.69
C ASN A 63 -5.49 -2.58 18.15
N PRO A 64 -5.44 -2.78 16.84
CA PRO A 64 -4.57 -3.79 16.25
C PRO A 64 -3.10 -3.54 16.59
N PRO A 65 -2.26 -4.58 16.70
CA PRO A 65 -0.84 -4.42 16.93
C PRO A 65 -0.14 -3.77 15.72
N PRO A 66 1.01 -3.14 15.91
CA PRO A 66 1.86 -2.70 14.80
C PRO A 66 2.22 -3.89 13.90
N GLY A 67 2.17 -3.67 12.58
CA GLY A 67 2.35 -4.71 11.58
C GLY A 67 1.04 -5.33 11.08
N THR A 68 -0.13 -5.01 11.65
CA THR A 68 -1.40 -5.46 11.09
C THR A 68 -1.61 -4.90 9.68
N VAL A 69 -1.70 -5.80 8.71
CA VAL A 69 -2.08 -5.51 7.32
C VAL A 69 -3.53 -5.88 7.11
N VAL A 70 -4.29 -5.01 6.45
CA VAL A 70 -5.68 -5.26 6.04
C VAL A 70 -5.76 -5.03 4.54
N ASP A 71 -5.89 -6.11 3.78
CA ASP A 71 -5.89 -6.14 2.31
C ASP A 71 -7.18 -6.69 1.70
N SER A 72 -8.10 -7.20 2.53
CA SER A 72 -9.31 -7.90 2.13
C SER A 72 -10.55 -7.23 2.71
N SER A 73 -11.68 -7.34 1.99
CA SER A 73 -13.04 -6.95 2.41
C SER A 73 -13.39 -5.45 2.45
N ILE A 74 -12.41 -4.54 2.53
CA ILE A 74 -12.63 -3.06 2.59
C ILE A 74 -11.90 -2.33 1.45
N THR A 75 -11.08 -3.07 0.70
CA THR A 75 -10.33 -2.64 -0.47
C THR A 75 -11.24 -2.63 -1.71
N ASP A 76 -11.00 -1.70 -2.64
CA ASP A 76 -11.75 -1.66 -3.89
C ASP A 76 -11.27 -2.83 -4.76
N PRO A 77 -12.14 -3.75 -5.22
CA PRO A 77 -11.73 -4.92 -6.00
C PRO A 77 -11.07 -4.55 -7.34
N THR A 78 -11.19 -3.30 -7.78
CA THR A 78 -10.54 -2.78 -8.99
C THR A 78 -9.18 -2.13 -8.72
N MET A 79 -8.82 -1.90 -7.45
CA MET A 79 -7.56 -1.28 -7.05
C MET A 79 -6.68 -2.28 -6.31
N TYR A 80 -5.36 -2.20 -6.53
CA TYR A 80 -4.41 -2.91 -5.69
C TYR A 80 -4.05 -2.01 -4.51
N ASP A 81 -4.76 -2.16 -3.39
CA ASP A 81 -4.54 -1.37 -2.18
C ASP A 81 -4.57 -2.20 -0.90
N PHE A 82 -4.02 -1.64 0.17
CA PHE A 82 -4.03 -2.24 1.51
C PHE A 82 -3.84 -1.17 2.58
N TYR A 83 -4.24 -1.50 3.80
CA TYR A 83 -3.98 -0.69 4.97
C TYR A 83 -2.92 -1.34 5.85
N LEU A 84 -2.04 -0.54 6.44
CA LEU A 84 -1.03 -1.00 7.39
C LEU A 84 -1.11 -0.15 8.66
N VAL A 85 -1.25 -0.84 9.79
CA VAL A 85 -1.06 -0.26 11.12
C VAL A 85 0.44 -0.27 11.42
N SER A 86 1.12 0.85 11.24
CA SER A 86 2.59 0.91 11.35
C SER A 86 3.12 1.17 12.77
N GLN A 87 2.27 1.65 13.68
CA GLN A 87 2.71 2.13 14.98
C GLN A 87 1.69 1.83 16.08
N HIS A 88 2.19 1.71 17.31
CA HIS A 88 1.37 1.60 18.51
C HIS A 88 0.99 2.99 19.02
N VAL A 89 -0.21 3.12 19.58
CA VAL A 89 -0.65 4.35 20.25
C VAL A 89 -1.06 4.03 21.69
N THR A 90 -0.54 4.81 22.64
CA THR A 90 -0.83 4.61 24.07
C THR A 90 -2.21 5.13 24.48
N LYS A 91 -2.75 6.09 23.73
CA LYS A 91 -4.07 6.69 23.97
C LYS A 91 -4.80 6.90 22.65
N GLY A 92 -6.11 6.65 22.65
CA GLY A 92 -6.98 6.81 21.49
C GLY A 92 -6.92 5.63 20.51
N THR A 93 -7.51 5.82 19.34
CA THR A 93 -7.56 4.80 18.28
C THR A 93 -6.43 4.98 17.28
N VAL A 94 -5.79 3.89 16.89
CA VAL A 94 -4.75 3.92 15.87
C VAL A 94 -5.34 4.28 14.51
N THR A 95 -4.68 5.19 13.80
CA THR A 95 -5.02 5.50 12.40
C THR A 95 -4.07 4.69 11.50
N PRO A 96 -4.59 3.76 10.68
CA PRO A 96 -3.79 3.03 9.72
C PRO A 96 -3.29 3.95 8.59
N THR A 97 -2.27 3.51 7.86
CA THR A 97 -1.85 4.15 6.61
C THR A 97 -2.39 3.34 5.44
N HIS A 98 -3.04 4.00 4.49
CA HIS A 98 -3.55 3.39 3.26
C HIS A 98 -2.50 3.49 2.16
N TYR A 99 -2.20 2.36 1.52
CA TYR A 99 -1.27 2.23 0.41
C TYR A 99 -2.05 1.79 -0.81
N ASN A 100 -1.94 2.54 -1.90
CA ASN A 100 -2.53 2.20 -3.19
C ASN A 100 -1.42 2.06 -4.23
N VAL A 101 -1.23 0.86 -4.73
CA VAL A 101 -0.26 0.52 -5.76
C VAL A 101 -0.87 0.85 -7.11
N ILE A 102 -0.41 1.95 -7.72
CA ILE A 102 -0.92 2.42 -9.01
C ILE A 102 -0.09 1.94 -10.21
N VAL A 103 1.14 1.47 -9.95
CA VAL A 103 2.00 0.79 -10.93
C VAL A 103 2.78 -0.29 -10.21
N ASP A 104 2.82 -1.49 -10.78
CA ASP A 104 3.72 -2.57 -10.37
C ASP A 104 4.19 -3.36 -11.61
N THR A 105 5.43 -3.11 -12.01
CA THR A 105 6.12 -3.86 -13.08
C THR A 105 7.40 -4.53 -12.56
N LEU A 106 7.54 -4.69 -11.24
CA LEU A 106 8.77 -5.23 -10.63
C LEU A 106 9.09 -6.65 -11.14
N ASN A 107 8.06 -7.44 -11.40
CA ASN A 107 8.21 -8.81 -11.90
C ASN A 107 8.61 -8.88 -13.39
N GLU A 108 8.43 -7.80 -14.15
CA GLU A 108 8.74 -7.78 -15.59
C GLU A 108 10.25 -7.68 -15.88
N THR A 109 11.03 -7.34 -14.86
CA THR A 109 12.50 -7.18 -14.92
C THR A 109 13.24 -8.37 -14.30
N ALA A 110 12.52 -9.22 -13.59
CA ALA A 110 13.09 -10.34 -12.85
C ALA A 110 13.64 -11.40 -13.83
N THR A 111 14.89 -11.24 -14.26
CA THR A 111 15.68 -12.32 -14.88
C THR A 111 16.10 -13.40 -13.86
N LYS A 112 15.81 -13.19 -12.57
CA LYS A 112 15.76 -14.24 -11.54
C LYS A 112 14.54 -14.03 -10.67
N PRO A 113 13.76 -15.09 -10.36
CA PRO A 113 12.61 -14.97 -9.48
C PRO A 113 13.08 -14.42 -8.13
N ILE A 114 12.59 -13.22 -7.80
CA ILE A 114 12.65 -12.70 -6.45
C ILE A 114 11.78 -13.67 -5.65
N THR A 115 12.37 -14.41 -4.72
CA THR A 115 11.63 -15.29 -3.84
C THR A 115 10.53 -14.45 -3.18
N GLN A 116 9.27 -14.75 -3.51
CA GLN A 116 8.12 -14.15 -2.87
C GLN A 116 8.19 -14.50 -1.39
N CYS A 117 8.61 -13.53 -0.57
CA CYS A 117 8.48 -13.61 0.88
C CYS A 117 7.01 -13.35 1.26
N TYR A 118 6.09 -14.18 0.80
CA TYR A 118 4.83 -14.37 1.52
C TYR A 118 5.14 -15.34 2.65
N ALA A 119 5.46 -14.80 3.82
CA ALA A 119 5.21 -15.53 5.05
C ALA A 119 3.69 -15.57 5.22
N THR A 120 3.04 -16.56 4.60
CA THR A 120 1.73 -17.02 5.05
C THR A 120 1.90 -17.42 6.50
N THR A 121 1.44 -16.56 7.41
CA THR A 121 1.23 -16.98 8.78
C THR A 121 -0.14 -17.65 8.78
N ASP A 122 -0.15 -18.95 8.52
CA ASP A 122 -1.27 -19.80 8.91
C ASP A 122 -1.36 -19.80 10.44
N LEU A 123 -2.37 -19.12 10.97
CA LEU A 123 -3.04 -19.44 12.24
C LEU A 123 -4.53 -19.15 12.12
#